data_AF-X1FZH0-F1
#
_entry.id   AF-X1FZH0-F1
#
_cell.length_a   1.000
_cell.length_b   1.000
_cell.length_c   1.000
_cell.angle_alpha   90.00
_cell.angle_beta   90.00
_cell.angle_gamma   90.00
#
_symmetry.space_group_name_H-M   'P 1'
#
loop_
_entity.id
_entity.type
_entity.pdbx_description
1 polymer ?
#
loop_
_entity_poly.entity_id
_entity_poly.type
_entity_poly.pdbx_seq_one_letter_code
_entity_poly.pdbx_strand_id
1 'polypeptide(L)'
;AVTEADYTTTSWTAYPLVVAENVVTTDNTQAEVDAATSAITTAQGDLVPVSDLTAYNAALAAVTEADYTTTSWTAYQLVVAENVVTTDNTQAEVDAATSAITTAQGDLVPVSDLTAYNAALAAVTEADYTTTSWTAYQLVVAENVVTTDNTQAEVDAATSAITTAQGDLVPVSDLTAYNAALAAVTEADYTTTSWTAPHLWASRLSWLAPDRWVSRGSWLAHYNWASHFIWLAQSFRVSHNLWLAPLYWASRNLWLALQQRASLYHWLRYYNF
;
A
#
# COMPACT_ATOMS: atom_id res chain seq x y z
N ALA A 1 -9.20 40.45 51.90
CA ALA A 1 -10.37 39.54 51.91
C ALA A 1 -9.94 38.27 51.19
N VAL A 2 -10.35 37.11 51.67
CA VAL A 2 -10.13 35.84 50.96
C VAL A 2 -11.10 35.76 49.77
N THR A 3 -10.66 35.24 48.63
CA THR A 3 -11.46 35.12 47.41
C THR A 3 -11.63 33.65 47.06
N GLU A 4 -12.85 33.22 46.74
CA GLU A 4 -13.17 31.83 46.39
C GLU A 4 -12.24 31.21 45.34
N ALA A 5 -11.92 31.96 44.28
CA ALA A 5 -11.11 31.49 43.17
C ALA A 5 -9.65 31.13 43.55
N ASP A 6 -9.16 31.60 44.71
CA ASP A 6 -7.79 31.37 45.16
C ASP A 6 -7.65 30.06 45.95
N TYR A 7 -8.76 29.41 46.30
CA TYR A 7 -8.80 28.26 47.20
C TYR A 7 -9.57 27.09 46.61
N THR A 8 -9.20 25.88 47.03
CA THR A 8 -9.85 24.64 46.58
C THR A 8 -11.32 24.61 46.96
N THR A 9 -12.13 23.96 46.14
CA THR A 9 -13.58 23.83 46.34
C THR A 9 -13.93 23.31 47.74
N THR A 10 -13.20 22.29 48.20
CA THR A 10 -13.42 21.66 49.51
C THR A 10 -13.14 22.63 50.66
N SER A 11 -11.99 23.29 50.65
CA SER A 11 -11.61 24.19 51.75
C SER A 11 -12.49 25.45 51.76
N TRP A 12 -12.83 25.98 50.59
CA TRP A 12 -13.74 27.11 50.47
C TRP A 12 -15.15 26.77 50.94
N THR A 13 -15.69 25.58 50.62
CA THR A 13 -17.03 25.17 51.05
C THR A 13 -17.16 25.09 52.57
N ALA A 14 -16.08 24.73 53.28
CA ALA A 14 -16.05 24.65 54.73
C ALA A 14 -16.03 26.04 55.41
N TYR A 15 -15.38 27.03 54.81
CA TYR A 15 -15.13 28.33 55.44
C TYR A 15 -16.40 29.13 55.80
N PRO A 16 -17.39 29.33 54.90
CA PRO A 16 -18.63 30.02 55.21
C PRO A 16 -19.46 29.36 56.32
N LEU A 17 -19.35 28.03 56.51
CA LEU A 17 -20.05 27.32 57.58
C LEU A 17 -19.53 27.74 58.95
N VAL A 18 -18.20 27.86 59.11
CA VAL A 18 -17.59 28.36 60.35
C VAL A 18 -17.98 29.81 60.59
N VAL A 19 -17.99 30.64 59.54
CA VAL A 19 -18.43 32.04 59.65
C VAL A 19 -19.88 32.15 60.09
N ALA A 20 -20.77 31.31 59.55
CA ALA A 20 -22.19 31.31 59.90
C ALA A 20 -22.46 30.82 61.34
N GLU A 21 -21.64 29.92 61.87
CA GLU A 21 -21.75 29.42 63.25
C GLU A 21 -21.20 30.43 64.28
N ASN A 22 -20.24 31.27 63.89
CA ASN A 22 -19.55 32.21 64.78
C ASN A 22 -20.07 33.65 64.65
N VAL A 23 -21.37 33.82 64.38
CA VAL A 23 -22.01 35.14 64.31
C VAL A 23 -22.20 35.70 65.72
N VAL A 24 -21.65 36.89 65.95
CA VAL A 24 -21.77 37.62 67.22
C VAL A 24 -22.58 38.91 67.07
N THR A 25 -23.19 39.34 68.17
CA THR A 25 -24.03 40.54 68.28
C THR A 25 -23.53 41.43 69.43
N THR A 26 -24.15 42.59 69.62
CA THR A 26 -23.80 43.51 70.73
C THR A 26 -24.13 42.95 72.12
N ASP A 27 -24.94 41.90 72.19
CA ASP A 27 -25.34 41.26 73.46
C ASP A 27 -24.34 40.18 73.90
N ASN A 28 -23.40 39.80 73.03
CA ASN A 28 -22.38 38.81 73.34
C ASN A 28 -21.29 39.38 74.26
N THR A 29 -20.73 38.50 75.09
CA THR A 29 -19.60 38.83 75.96
C THR A 29 -18.29 38.94 75.16
N GLN A 30 -17.30 39.64 75.70
CA GLN A 30 -15.98 39.73 75.06
C GLN A 30 -15.35 38.33 74.84
N ALA A 31 -15.54 37.40 75.77
CA ALA A 31 -15.02 36.04 75.64
C ALA A 31 -15.64 35.27 74.46
N GLU A 32 -16.93 35.48 74.17
CA GLU A 32 -17.61 34.89 73.01
C GLU A 32 -17.11 35.52 71.70
N VAL A 33 -16.90 36.84 71.68
CA VAL A 33 -16.31 37.55 70.53
C VAL A 33 -14.89 37.08 70.25
N ASP A 34 -14.08 36.90 71.28
CA ASP A 34 -12.70 36.40 71.15
C ASP A 34 -12.68 34.95 70.64
N ALA A 35 -13.60 34.11 71.13
CA ALA A 35 -13.75 32.73 70.66
C ALA A 35 -14.16 32.66 69.18
N ALA A 36 -15.17 33.45 68.78
CA ALA A 36 -15.62 33.54 67.39
C ALA A 36 -14.50 34.05 66.46
N THR A 37 -13.76 35.07 66.90
CA THR A 37 -12.61 35.62 66.15
C THR A 37 -11.51 34.57 65.96
N SER A 38 -11.19 33.83 67.02
CA SER A 38 -10.20 32.75 66.97
C SER A 38 -10.64 31.63 66.02
N ALA A 39 -11.92 31.24 66.07
CA ALA A 39 -12.49 30.21 65.19
C ALA A 39 -12.43 30.62 63.70
N ILE A 40 -12.83 31.86 63.38
CA ILE A 40 -12.77 32.38 62.00
C ILE A 40 -11.33 32.50 61.52
N THR A 41 -10.41 32.96 62.36
CA THR A 41 -8.98 33.08 62.00
C THR A 41 -8.36 31.71 61.74
N THR A 42 -8.73 30.70 62.52
CA THR A 42 -8.32 29.31 62.31
C THR A 42 -8.85 28.80 60.97
N ALA A 43 -10.14 28.97 60.70
CA ALA A 43 -10.75 28.55 59.44
C ALA A 43 -10.18 29.27 58.22
N GLN A 44 -9.72 30.52 58.35
CA GLN A 44 -8.95 31.21 57.30
C GLN A 44 -7.58 30.57 57.06
N GLY A 45 -6.92 30.07 58.11
CA GLY A 45 -5.66 29.35 58.01
C GLY A 45 -5.80 27.94 57.42
N ASP A 46 -6.98 27.33 57.55
CA ASP A 46 -7.31 26.01 57.01
C ASP A 46 -7.71 26.04 55.52
N LEU A 47 -7.84 27.23 54.92
CA LEU A 47 -8.06 27.39 53.49
C LEU A 47 -6.86 26.87 52.70
N VAL A 48 -7.12 26.02 51.71
CA VAL A 48 -6.09 25.37 50.89
C VAL A 48 -6.03 26.06 49.53
N PRO A 49 -4.90 26.68 49.14
CA PRO A 49 -4.77 27.32 47.83
C PRO A 49 -4.96 26.34 46.67
N VAL A 50 -5.48 26.83 45.55
CA VAL A 50 -5.49 26.06 44.30
C VAL A 50 -4.07 25.80 43.77
N SER A 51 -3.90 24.72 43.01
CA SER A 51 -2.64 24.40 42.32
C SER A 51 -2.45 25.21 41.03
N ASP A 52 -1.19 25.42 40.65
CA ASP A 52 -0.78 26.05 39.40
C ASP A 52 -0.68 25.00 38.27
N LEU A 53 -1.53 25.14 37.26
CA LEU A 53 -1.59 24.25 36.09
C LEU A 53 -0.76 24.76 34.89
N THR A 54 0.03 25.83 35.05
CA THR A 54 0.74 26.46 33.92
C THR A 54 1.67 25.48 33.20
N ALA A 55 2.51 24.75 33.95
CA ALA A 55 3.43 23.77 33.38
C ALA A 55 2.71 22.55 32.77
N TYR A 56 1.64 22.09 33.44
CA TYR A 56 0.79 21.00 32.95
C TYR A 56 0.17 21.31 31.59
N ASN A 57 -0.46 22.49 31.46
CA ASN A 57 -1.07 22.93 30.22
C ASN A 57 -0.04 23.17 29.10
N ALA A 58 1.14 23.70 29.47
CA ALA A 58 2.23 23.86 28.51
C ALA A 58 2.74 22.51 27.99
N ALA A 59 2.85 21.49 28.86
CA ALA A 59 3.22 20.14 28.45
C ALA A 59 2.19 19.57 27.46
N LEU A 60 0.89 19.65 27.75
CA LEU A 60 -0.16 19.16 26.83
C LEU A 60 -0.13 19.81 25.45
N ALA A 61 0.28 21.08 25.36
CA ALA A 61 0.35 21.83 24.11
C ALA A 61 1.68 21.67 23.34
N ALA A 62 2.67 20.95 23.90
CA ALA A 62 4.03 20.91 23.36
C ALA A 62 4.21 20.05 22.09
N VAL A 63 3.25 19.17 21.79
CA VAL A 63 3.34 18.17 20.73
C VAL A 63 2.09 18.17 19.85
N THR A 64 2.25 17.87 18.57
CA THR A 64 1.15 17.81 17.59
C THR A 64 1.03 16.41 17.01
N GLU A 65 -0.17 15.83 17.02
CA GLU A 65 -0.45 14.47 16.55
C GLU A 65 0.14 14.13 15.19
N ALA A 66 0.01 15.06 14.23
CA ALA A 66 0.44 14.84 12.84
C ALA A 66 1.94 14.62 12.66
N ASP A 67 2.76 14.97 13.66
CA ASP A 67 4.22 14.84 13.58
C ASP A 67 4.70 13.45 14.04
N TYR A 68 3.81 12.62 14.59
CA TYR A 68 4.15 11.35 15.23
C TYR A 68 3.33 10.18 14.67
N THR A 69 3.90 8.98 14.76
CA THR A 69 3.24 7.76 14.30
C THR A 69 1.99 7.45 15.12
N THR A 70 1.00 6.84 14.48
CA THR A 70 -0.30 6.49 15.10
C THR A 70 -0.12 5.67 16.38
N THR A 71 0.81 4.72 16.37
CA THR A 71 1.08 3.83 17.52
C THR A 71 1.65 4.61 18.72
N SER A 72 2.65 5.46 18.48
CA SER A 72 3.29 6.22 19.55
C SER A 72 2.34 7.29 20.12
N TRP A 73 1.54 7.93 19.26
CA TRP A 73 0.53 8.90 19.68
C TRP A 73 -0.56 8.27 20.55
N THR A 74 -1.04 7.08 20.17
CA THR A 74 -2.02 6.32 20.96
C THR A 74 -1.48 6.01 22.36
N ALA A 75 -0.21 5.61 22.47
CA ALA A 75 0.43 5.36 23.75
C ALA A 75 0.56 6.64 24.60
N TYR A 76 0.95 7.77 23.98
CA TYR A 76 0.99 9.07 24.64
C TYR A 76 -0.39 9.50 25.18
N GLN A 77 -1.45 9.33 24.40
CA GLN A 77 -2.82 9.68 24.81
C GLN A 77 -3.30 8.85 26.02
N LEU A 78 -2.88 7.60 26.16
CA LEU A 78 -3.19 6.80 27.36
C LEU A 78 -2.58 7.42 28.62
N VAL A 79 -1.33 7.89 28.53
CA VAL A 79 -0.67 8.57 29.65
C VAL A 79 -1.37 9.88 29.98
N VAL A 80 -1.74 10.68 28.98
CA VAL A 80 -2.50 11.92 29.19
C VAL A 80 -3.84 11.64 29.90
N ALA A 81 -4.56 10.60 29.48
CA ALA A 81 -5.85 10.22 30.06
C ALA A 81 -5.74 9.76 31.53
N GLU A 82 -4.63 9.15 31.93
CA GLU A 82 -4.39 8.72 33.31
C GLU A 82 -3.93 9.88 34.22
N ASN A 83 -3.36 10.93 33.64
CA ASN A 83 -2.75 12.05 34.36
C ASN A 83 -3.60 13.33 34.27
N VAL A 84 -4.91 13.21 34.40
CA VAL A 84 -5.84 14.36 34.43
C VAL A 84 -5.83 14.98 35.82
N VAL A 85 -5.50 16.27 35.87
CA VAL A 85 -5.47 17.07 37.11
C VAL A 85 -6.28 18.35 36.95
N THR A 86 -6.67 18.91 38.09
CA THR A 86 -7.44 20.16 38.21
C THR A 86 -6.80 21.06 39.26
N THR A 87 -7.29 22.28 39.37
CA THR A 87 -6.85 23.25 40.40
C THR A 87 -7.11 22.79 41.84
N ASP A 88 -8.00 21.80 42.04
CA ASP A 88 -8.29 21.21 43.34
C ASP A 88 -7.28 20.11 43.74
N ASN A 89 -6.48 19.62 42.80
CA ASN A 89 -5.40 18.69 43.11
C ASN A 89 -4.27 19.42 43.85
N THR A 90 -3.49 18.65 44.62
CA THR A 90 -2.27 19.17 45.25
C THR A 90 -1.22 19.52 44.21
N GLN A 91 -0.36 20.49 44.50
CA GLN A 91 0.72 20.85 43.58
C GLN A 91 1.62 19.64 43.25
N ALA A 92 1.88 18.75 44.21
CA ALA A 92 2.68 17.55 44.00
C ALA A 92 2.02 16.56 43.00
N GLU A 93 0.69 16.43 42.99
CA GLU A 93 -0.03 15.63 42.01
C GLU A 93 0.05 16.25 40.61
N VAL A 94 -0.10 17.58 40.51
CA VAL A 94 0.06 18.31 39.24
C VAL A 94 1.48 18.16 38.70
N ASP A 95 2.50 18.29 39.55
CA ASP A 95 3.90 18.14 39.17
C ASP A 95 4.20 16.70 38.71
N ALA A 96 3.65 15.70 39.41
CA ALA A 96 3.77 14.29 39.03
C ALA A 96 3.10 14.00 37.68
N ALA A 97 1.88 14.48 37.47
CA ALA A 97 1.15 14.36 36.20
C ALA A 97 1.92 15.03 35.05
N THR A 98 2.43 16.23 35.29
CA THR A 98 3.26 16.96 34.32
C THR A 98 4.52 16.15 33.96
N SER A 99 5.22 15.60 34.96
CA SER A 99 6.40 14.76 34.73
C SER A 99 6.08 13.50 33.92
N ALA A 100 4.95 12.85 34.19
CA ALA A 100 4.52 11.67 33.45
C ALA A 100 4.24 12.00 31.97
N ILE A 101 3.53 13.11 31.71
CA ILE A 101 3.23 13.58 30.35
C ILE A 101 4.51 13.91 29.60
N THR A 102 5.43 14.67 30.20
CA THR A 102 6.71 15.03 29.56
C THR A 102 7.60 13.82 29.29
N THR A 103 7.54 12.78 30.14
CA THR A 103 8.25 11.51 29.89
C THR A 103 7.66 10.80 28.68
N ALA A 104 6.33 10.68 28.61
CA ALA A 104 5.65 10.06 27.48
C ALA A 104 5.85 10.80 26.16
N GLN A 105 6.06 12.13 26.19
CA GLN A 105 6.47 12.90 25.02
C GLN A 105 7.85 12.49 24.49
N GLY A 106 8.75 12.08 25.38
CA GLY A 106 10.07 11.54 25.01
C GLY A 106 10.00 10.21 24.27
N ASP A 107 8.91 9.46 24.45
CA ASP A 107 8.68 8.15 23.82
C ASP A 107 7.93 8.24 22.48
N LEU A 108 7.53 9.46 22.07
CA LEU A 108 6.87 9.68 20.79
C LEU A 108 7.82 9.38 19.63
N VAL A 109 7.30 8.69 18.61
CA VAL A 109 8.07 8.28 17.42
C VAL A 109 7.65 9.16 16.26
N PRO A 110 8.54 9.98 15.68
CA PRO A 110 8.22 10.83 14.54
C PRO A 110 7.79 10.02 13.32
N VAL A 111 6.92 10.61 12.49
CA VAL A 111 6.58 10.04 11.18
C VAL A 111 7.78 10.03 10.23
N SER A 112 7.79 9.10 9.27
CA SER A 112 8.78 9.07 8.19
C SER A 112 8.50 10.08 7.08
N ASP A 113 9.57 10.50 6.39
CA ASP A 113 9.50 11.38 5.23
C ASP A 113 9.32 10.58 3.94
N LEU A 114 8.15 10.73 3.30
CA LEU A 114 7.78 10.06 2.04
C LEU A 114 8.15 10.87 0.79
N THR A 115 8.86 11.99 0.91
CA THR A 115 9.14 12.90 -0.21
C THR A 115 9.87 12.19 -1.35
N ALA A 116 10.96 11.46 -1.04
CA ALA A 116 11.72 10.72 -2.04
C ALA A 116 10.94 9.54 -2.64
N TYR A 117 10.18 8.83 -1.81
CA TYR A 117 9.31 7.73 -2.24
C TYR A 117 8.27 8.19 -3.26
N ASN A 118 7.55 9.27 -2.95
CA ASN A 118 6.54 9.83 -3.85
C ASN A 118 7.16 10.38 -5.14
N ALA A 119 8.34 11.02 -5.04
CA ALA A 119 9.07 11.48 -6.21
C ALA A 119 9.49 10.33 -7.13
N ALA A 120 9.95 9.20 -6.55
CA ALA A 120 10.29 8.01 -7.32
C ALA A 120 9.05 7.47 -8.06
N LEU A 121 7.90 7.31 -7.38
CA LEU A 121 6.67 6.84 -8.04
C LEU A 121 6.21 7.74 -9.20
N ALA A 122 6.42 9.05 -9.08
CA ALA A 122 6.05 10.02 -10.11
C ALA A 122 7.05 10.15 -11.27
N ALA A 123 8.22 9.51 -11.18
CA ALA A 123 9.32 9.72 -12.14
C ALA A 123 9.11 9.07 -13.51
N VAL A 124 8.16 8.13 -13.64
CA VAL A 124 7.94 7.32 -14.84
C VAL A 124 6.47 7.32 -15.24
N THR A 125 6.18 7.32 -16.54
CA THR A 125 4.81 7.30 -17.08
C THR A 125 4.60 6.01 -17.88
N GLU A 126 3.51 5.29 -17.62
CA GLU A 126 3.19 4.00 -18.24
C GLU A 126 3.29 4.01 -19.77
N ALA A 127 2.81 5.08 -20.41
CA ALA A 127 2.76 5.21 -21.87
C ALA A 127 4.14 5.16 -22.55
N ASP A 128 5.21 5.46 -21.82
CA ASP A 128 6.57 5.49 -22.36
C ASP A 128 7.22 4.11 -22.40
N TYR A 129 6.60 3.10 -21.79
CA TYR A 129 7.20 1.79 -21.57
C TYR A 129 6.33 0.63 -22.10
N THR A 130 6.96 -0.50 -22.38
CA THR A 130 6.24 -1.69 -22.84
C THR A 130 5.34 -2.24 -21.73
N THR A 131 4.20 -2.83 -22.11
CA THR A 131 3.25 -3.45 -21.17
C THR A 131 3.91 -4.49 -20.26
N THR A 132 4.82 -5.31 -20.81
CA THR A 132 5.53 -6.35 -20.03
C THR A 132 6.43 -5.75 -18.97
N SER A 133 7.28 -4.78 -19.31
CA SER A 133 8.17 -4.15 -18.32
C SER A 133 7.41 -3.32 -17.30
N TRP A 134 6.34 -2.64 -17.73
CA TRP A 134 5.47 -1.89 -16.82
C TRP A 134 4.78 -2.80 -15.80
N THR A 135 4.29 -3.96 -16.25
CA THR A 135 3.65 -4.95 -15.37
C THR A 135 4.64 -5.46 -14.30
N ALA A 136 5.89 -5.71 -14.68
CA ALA A 136 6.94 -6.10 -13.74
C ALA A 136 7.26 -4.99 -12.72
N TYR A 137 7.37 -3.73 -13.18
CA TYR A 137 7.55 -2.56 -12.31
C TYR A 137 6.40 -2.41 -11.30
N GLN A 138 5.15 -2.54 -11.74
CA GLN A 138 3.97 -2.44 -10.87
C GLN A 138 3.95 -3.50 -9.76
N LEU A 139 4.47 -4.72 -10.02
CA LEU A 139 4.60 -5.74 -8.98
C LEU A 139 5.59 -5.31 -7.88
N VAL A 140 6.68 -4.65 -8.25
CA VAL A 140 7.64 -4.11 -7.27
C VAL A 140 7.01 -2.98 -6.47
N VAL A 141 6.29 -2.06 -7.11
CA VAL A 141 5.57 -0.98 -6.41
C VAL A 141 4.57 -1.54 -5.40
N ALA A 142 3.80 -2.57 -5.78
CA ALA A 142 2.80 -3.19 -4.91
C ALA A 142 3.39 -3.87 -3.67
N GLU A 143 4.60 -4.43 -3.77
CA GLU A 143 5.31 -5.05 -2.63
C GLU A 143 5.96 -4.00 -1.72
N ASN A 144 6.23 -2.81 -2.23
CA ASN A 144 6.99 -1.75 -1.54
C ASN A 144 6.07 -0.56 -1.16
N VAL A 145 4.86 -0.86 -0.70
CA VAL A 145 3.93 0.15 -0.18
C VAL A 145 4.34 0.54 1.23
N VAL A 146 4.58 1.84 1.43
CA VAL A 146 4.93 2.41 2.74
C VAL A 146 4.03 3.60 3.05
N THR A 147 3.95 3.92 4.33
CA THR A 147 3.19 5.03 4.91
C THR A 147 4.08 5.82 5.86
N THR A 148 3.58 6.94 6.36
CA THR A 148 4.27 7.77 7.37
C THR A 148 4.49 7.05 8.70
N ASP A 149 3.75 5.95 8.97
CA ASP A 149 3.92 5.11 10.17
C ASP A 149 5.07 4.10 10.03
N ASN A 150 5.57 3.87 8.82
CA ASN A 150 6.75 3.04 8.61
C ASN A 150 8.00 3.75 9.11
N THR A 151 9.03 2.97 9.44
CA THR A 151 10.34 3.51 9.77
C THR A 151 10.99 4.15 8.55
N GLN A 152 11.84 5.16 8.76
CA GLN A 152 12.56 5.78 7.65
C GLN A 152 13.38 4.76 6.85
N ALA A 153 13.95 3.75 7.51
CA ALA A 153 14.71 2.69 6.83
C ALA A 153 13.85 1.84 5.89
N GLU A 154 12.59 1.56 6.25
CA GLU A 154 11.65 0.84 5.38
C GLU A 154 11.25 1.70 4.17
N VAL A 155 11.02 3.00 4.39
CA VAL A 155 10.74 3.96 3.30
C VAL A 155 11.92 4.07 2.35
N ASP A 156 13.14 4.16 2.87
CA ASP A 156 14.37 4.24 2.08
C ASP A 156 14.59 2.95 1.28
N ALA A 157 14.35 1.78 1.89
CA ALA A 157 14.43 0.48 1.22
C ALA A 157 13.40 0.36 0.09
N ALA A 158 12.14 0.73 0.35
CA ALA A 158 11.07 0.75 -0.65
C ALA A 158 11.41 1.68 -1.82
N THR A 159 11.93 2.88 -1.52
CA THR A 159 12.38 3.84 -2.53
C THR A 159 13.52 3.27 -3.37
N SER A 160 14.49 2.59 -2.75
CA SER A 160 15.59 1.94 -3.46
C SER A 160 15.11 0.79 -4.36
N ALA A 161 14.12 0.01 -3.93
CA ALA A 161 13.54 -1.06 -4.73
C ALA A 161 12.80 -0.50 -5.95
N ILE A 162 11.99 0.55 -5.77
CA ILE A 162 11.25 1.21 -6.86
C ILE A 162 12.21 1.82 -7.88
N THR A 163 13.23 2.55 -7.43
CA THR A 163 14.22 3.17 -8.32
C THR A 163 15.05 2.13 -9.08
N THR A 164 15.35 0.99 -8.46
CA THR A 164 15.99 -0.14 -9.16
C THR A 164 15.07 -0.70 -10.25
N ALA A 165 13.79 -0.95 -9.94
CA ALA A 165 12.83 -1.47 -10.91
C ALA A 165 12.55 -0.50 -12.07
N GLN A 166 12.70 0.81 -11.86
CA GLN A 166 12.66 1.80 -12.94
C GLN A 166 13.83 1.63 -13.93
N GLY A 167 15.00 1.20 -13.44
CA GLY A 167 16.14 0.87 -14.30
C GLY A 167 15.89 -0.31 -15.25
N ASP A 168 14.95 -1.19 -14.90
CA ASP A 168 14.58 -2.37 -15.69
C ASP A 168 13.43 -2.10 -16.69
N LEU A 169 12.90 -0.87 -16.72
CA LEU A 169 11.83 -0.50 -17.65
C LEU A 169 12.33 -0.45 -19.10
N VAL A 170 11.55 -1.02 -20.02
CA VAL A 170 11.86 -1.08 -21.46
C VAL A 170 11.02 -0.04 -22.20
N PRO A 171 11.62 0.98 -22.84
CA PRO A 171 10.87 1.99 -23.58
C PRO A 171 10.09 1.42 -24.78
N VAL A 172 8.95 2.02 -25.11
CA VAL A 172 8.26 1.71 -26.37
C VAL A 172 9.10 2.15 -27.57
N SER A 173 9.07 1.36 -28.65
CA SER A 173 9.80 1.72 -29.88
C SER A 173 9.08 2.82 -30.65
N ASP A 174 9.83 3.81 -31.15
CA ASP A 174 9.29 4.82 -32.07
C ASP A 174 9.05 4.21 -33.45
N LEU A 175 7.76 4.04 -33.79
CA LEU A 175 7.32 3.50 -35.08
C LEU A 175 7.04 4.58 -36.12
N THR A 176 7.37 5.85 -35.86
CA THR A 176 7.06 6.98 -36.75
C THR A 176 7.66 6.78 -38.14
N ALA A 177 8.94 6.43 -38.23
CA ALA A 177 9.61 6.17 -39.51
C ALA A 177 9.06 4.93 -40.23
N TYR A 178 8.71 3.88 -39.48
CA TYR A 178 8.09 2.68 -40.04
C TYR A 178 6.71 2.97 -40.64
N ASN A 179 5.87 3.69 -39.90
CA ASN A 179 4.54 4.09 -40.35
C ASN A 179 4.60 5.06 -41.54
N ALA A 180 5.58 5.99 -41.54
CA ALA A 180 5.82 6.88 -42.67
C ALA A 180 6.27 6.11 -43.93
N ALA A 181 7.18 5.14 -43.79
CA ALA A 181 7.60 4.28 -44.90
C ALA A 181 6.44 3.43 -45.44
N LEU A 182 5.60 2.87 -44.56
CA LEU A 182 4.40 2.13 -44.94
C LEU A 182 3.39 3.02 -45.70
N ALA A 183 3.18 4.25 -45.23
CA ALA A 183 2.28 5.21 -45.88
C ALA A 183 2.81 5.75 -47.21
N ALA A 184 4.14 5.77 -47.41
CA ALA A 184 4.77 6.19 -48.66
C ALA A 184 4.66 5.13 -49.78
N VAL A 185 4.28 3.89 -49.46
CA VAL A 185 4.01 2.86 -50.46
C VAL A 185 2.70 3.21 -51.18
N THR A 186 2.78 3.68 -52.42
CA THR A 186 1.59 4.00 -53.22
C THR A 186 1.33 2.92 -54.27
N GLU A 187 0.06 2.51 -54.43
CA GLU A 187 -0.35 1.51 -55.43
C GLU A 187 0.07 1.91 -56.86
N ALA A 188 0.13 3.22 -57.14
CA ALA A 188 0.51 3.77 -58.43
C ALA A 188 1.96 3.46 -58.83
N ASP A 189 2.84 3.22 -57.85
CA ASP A 189 4.25 2.87 -58.09
C ASP A 189 4.44 1.39 -58.48
N TYR A 190 3.37 0.60 -58.45
CA TYR A 190 3.39 -0.83 -58.74
C TYR A 190 2.47 -1.18 -59.92
N THR A 191 2.79 -2.27 -60.63
CA THR A 191 1.86 -2.83 -61.63
C THR A 191 0.68 -3.51 -60.92
N THR A 192 -0.49 -3.52 -61.56
CA THR A 192 -1.70 -4.17 -61.01
C THR A 192 -1.44 -5.63 -60.63
N THR A 193 -0.61 -6.35 -61.41
CA THR A 193 -0.21 -7.74 -61.14
C THR A 193 0.73 -7.85 -59.94
N SER A 194 1.68 -6.93 -59.76
CA SER A 194 2.63 -6.96 -58.64
C SER A 194 2.04 -6.49 -57.32
N TRP A 195 1.08 -5.56 -57.37
CA TRP A 195 0.38 -5.06 -56.19
C TRP A 195 -0.67 -6.05 -55.68
N THR A 196 -1.40 -6.73 -56.58
CA THR A 196 -2.45 -7.69 -56.19
C THR A 196 -1.92 -9.08 -55.84
N ALA A 197 -0.72 -9.48 -56.30
CA ALA A 197 -0.17 -10.82 -56.06
C ALA A 197 -0.05 -11.22 -54.57
N PRO A 198 0.43 -10.36 -53.64
CA PRO A 198 0.44 -10.70 -52.21
C PRO A 198 -0.97 -10.77 -51.60
N HIS A 199 -1.86 -9.85 -51.98
CA HIS A 199 -3.25 -9.80 -51.48
C HIS A 199 -4.11 -10.97 -51.98
N LEU A 200 -3.84 -11.47 -53.19
CA LEU A 200 -4.50 -12.64 -53.76
C LEU A 200 -4.04 -13.96 -53.13
N TRP A 201 -2.84 -14.01 -52.54
CA TRP A 201 -2.35 -15.23 -51.87
C TRP A 201 -3.00 -15.45 -50.49
N ALA A 202 -3.28 -14.35 -49.76
CA ALA A 202 -3.93 -14.40 -48.45
C ALA A 202 -5.45 -14.69 -48.51
N SER A 203 -6.11 -14.38 -49.63
CA SER A 203 -7.58 -14.49 -49.77
C SER A 203 -8.03 -15.73 -50.55
N ARG A 204 -7.12 -16.49 -51.18
CA ARG A 204 -7.46 -17.63 -52.04
C ARG A 204 -7.16 -18.99 -51.40
N LEU A 205 -7.82 -19.29 -50.27
CA LEU A 205 -8.12 -20.67 -49.84
C LEU A 205 -9.19 -21.32 -50.74
N SER A 206 -9.07 -21.15 -52.05
CA SER A 206 -9.92 -21.77 -53.06
C SER A 206 -9.01 -22.32 -54.15
N TRP A 207 -8.60 -23.57 -53.92
CA TRP A 207 -7.99 -24.42 -54.92
C TRP A 207 -8.91 -24.52 -56.13
N LEU A 208 -8.60 -23.76 -57.18
CA LEU A 208 -8.98 -24.07 -58.54
C LEU A 208 -7.71 -23.99 -59.35
N ALA A 209 -7.10 -25.15 -59.60
CA ALA A 209 -6.13 -25.34 -60.65
C ALA A 209 -6.91 -25.57 -61.95
N PRO A 210 -6.90 -24.65 -62.92
CA PRO A 210 -7.15 -25.02 -64.30
C PRO A 210 -5.90 -25.76 -64.77
N ASP A 211 -6.12 -27.03 -65.05
CA ASP A 211 -5.19 -27.95 -65.65
C ASP A 211 -4.58 -27.34 -66.93
N ARG A 212 -3.25 -27.42 -67.04
CA ARG A 212 -2.33 -26.92 -68.10
C ARG A 212 -1.49 -25.72 -67.67
N TRP A 213 -0.18 -25.93 -67.79
CA TRP A 213 0.95 -25.01 -67.55
C TRP A 213 1.61 -25.11 -66.17
N VAL A 214 2.19 -26.29 -65.87
CA VAL A 214 3.47 -26.35 -65.16
C VAL A 214 4.42 -27.23 -65.96
N SER A 215 5.21 -26.61 -66.83
CA SER A 215 6.47 -27.21 -67.29
C SER A 215 7.59 -26.60 -66.47
N ARG A 216 8.14 -27.45 -65.59
CA ARG A 216 9.52 -27.52 -65.11
C ARG A 216 10.31 -26.20 -64.97
N GLY A 217 10.77 -25.98 -63.74
CA GLY A 217 12.13 -25.49 -63.51
C GLY A 217 12.19 -24.18 -62.76
N SER A 218 12.65 -24.30 -61.52
CA SER A 218 13.19 -23.20 -60.70
C SER A 218 12.14 -22.27 -60.11
N TRP A 219 12.15 -22.10 -58.79
CA TRP A 219 12.77 -20.92 -58.18
C TRP A 219 12.66 -21.00 -56.65
N LEU A 220 13.86 -21.02 -56.03
CA LEU A 220 14.24 -20.31 -54.81
C LEU A 220 13.22 -20.23 -53.66
N ALA A 221 13.20 -21.27 -52.83
CA ALA A 221 12.80 -21.13 -51.44
C ALA A 221 13.96 -20.47 -50.65
N HIS A 222 13.99 -19.13 -50.62
CA HIS A 222 14.62 -18.45 -49.48
C HIS A 222 13.67 -18.60 -48.30
N TYR A 223 13.88 -19.66 -47.52
CA TYR A 223 13.26 -19.83 -46.22
C TYR A 223 13.80 -18.77 -45.27
N ASN A 224 13.01 -17.73 -45.02
CA ASN A 224 13.02 -17.02 -43.76
C ASN A 224 11.63 -16.41 -43.56
N TRP A 225 10.74 -17.17 -42.93
CA TRP A 225 10.11 -16.74 -41.68
C TRP A 225 9.39 -17.92 -41.02
N ALA A 226 9.71 -18.08 -39.75
CA ALA A 226 9.19 -19.09 -38.86
C ALA A 226 7.71 -18.80 -38.55
N SER A 227 6.80 -19.63 -39.06
CA SER A 227 5.51 -19.81 -38.41
C SER A 227 5.63 -20.96 -37.41
N HIS A 228 5.57 -20.61 -36.14
CA HIS A 228 5.36 -21.50 -35.02
C HIS A 228 4.20 -22.46 -35.36
N PHE A 229 4.48 -23.73 -35.66
CA PHE A 229 3.67 -24.93 -35.38
C PHE A 229 4.24 -26.14 -36.14
N ILE A 230 4.97 -26.98 -35.40
CA ILE A 230 5.53 -28.27 -35.81
C ILE A 230 4.40 -29.29 -35.90
N TRP A 231 4.23 -29.97 -37.04
CA TRP A 231 3.80 -31.38 -37.06
C TRP A 231 4.45 -32.12 -38.24
N LEU A 232 5.36 -33.03 -37.87
CA LEU A 232 5.99 -34.03 -38.71
C LEU A 232 4.95 -35.03 -39.24
N ALA A 233 4.80 -35.12 -40.55
CA ALA A 233 4.22 -36.30 -41.21
C ALA A 233 4.97 -36.58 -42.51
N GLN A 234 6.11 -37.26 -42.36
CA GLN A 234 6.98 -37.73 -43.42
C GLN A 234 6.29 -38.87 -44.19
N SER A 235 5.46 -38.51 -45.18
CA SER A 235 4.79 -39.50 -46.03
C SER A 235 5.66 -39.82 -47.25
N PHE A 236 6.40 -40.91 -47.12
CA PHE A 236 7.06 -41.64 -48.21
C PHE A 236 6.12 -41.78 -49.42
N ARG A 237 6.52 -41.25 -50.58
CA ARG A 237 6.03 -41.72 -51.88
C ARG A 237 7.17 -42.41 -52.62
N VAL A 238 7.31 -43.69 -52.33
CA VAL A 238 8.05 -44.64 -53.17
C VAL A 238 7.05 -45.28 -54.13
N SER A 239 7.32 -45.23 -55.44
CA SER A 239 7.24 -46.42 -56.30
C SER A 239 7.46 -46.09 -57.78
N HIS A 240 8.58 -46.54 -58.34
CA HIS A 240 8.57 -47.66 -59.29
C HIS A 240 10.01 -48.08 -59.58
N ASN A 241 10.38 -49.30 -59.18
CA ASN A 241 10.97 -50.33 -60.04
C ASN A 241 11.75 -51.38 -59.24
N LEU A 242 11.39 -52.64 -59.50
CA LEU A 242 12.20 -53.88 -59.45
C LEU A 242 12.42 -54.59 -58.08
N TRP A 243 11.61 -55.65 -57.91
CA TRP A 243 11.97 -57.03 -57.56
C TRP A 243 13.01 -57.33 -56.47
N LEU A 244 12.58 -58.01 -55.39
CA LEU A 244 12.90 -59.41 -55.02
C LEU A 244 12.23 -59.77 -53.67
N ALA A 245 11.47 -60.87 -53.63
CA ALA A 245 10.95 -61.52 -52.40
C ALA A 245 11.98 -62.55 -51.87
N PRO A 246 11.76 -63.39 -50.82
CA PRO A 246 10.69 -63.44 -49.78
C PRO A 246 11.22 -63.73 -48.34
N LEU A 247 10.33 -63.76 -47.32
CA LEU A 247 10.17 -64.81 -46.26
C LEU A 247 9.91 -64.36 -44.80
N TYR A 248 8.95 -65.09 -44.18
CA TYR A 248 8.53 -65.26 -42.77
C TYR A 248 7.69 -64.14 -42.08
N TRP A 249 6.35 -64.28 -41.98
CA TRP A 249 5.53 -65.03 -40.98
C TRP A 249 5.77 -64.64 -39.52
N ALA A 250 4.75 -64.06 -38.87
CA ALA A 250 3.99 -64.70 -37.79
C ALA A 250 2.91 -63.76 -37.20
N SER A 251 1.71 -64.29 -37.04
CA SER A 251 0.55 -63.66 -36.39
C SER A 251 0.28 -64.25 -35.00
N ARG A 252 -0.30 -63.42 -34.12
CA ARG A 252 -1.25 -63.75 -33.01
C ARG A 252 -0.75 -64.58 -31.80
N ASN A 253 -0.84 -64.00 -30.59
CA ASN A 253 -1.89 -64.27 -29.58
C ASN A 253 -1.56 -63.80 -28.13
N LEU A 254 -2.61 -63.31 -27.44
CA LEU A 254 -3.00 -63.49 -26.03
C LEU A 254 -2.33 -62.74 -24.82
N TRP A 255 -3.18 -61.92 -24.17
CA TRP A 255 -3.64 -61.90 -22.76
C TRP A 255 -2.90 -61.16 -21.59
N LEU A 256 -3.73 -60.36 -20.87
CA LEU A 256 -3.75 -59.95 -19.44
C LEU A 256 -2.68 -58.96 -18.91
N ALA A 257 -2.92 -58.04 -17.94
CA ALA A 257 -4.01 -57.84 -16.98
C ALA A 257 -3.92 -56.46 -16.25
N LEU A 258 -5.06 -56.03 -15.69
CA LEU A 258 -5.33 -55.17 -14.49
C LEU A 258 -4.72 -53.76 -14.37
N GLN A 259 -5.50 -52.66 -14.48
CA GLN A 259 -6.37 -52.00 -13.46
C GLN A 259 -5.67 -51.49 -12.18
N GLN A 260 -5.67 -50.16 -12.00
CA GLN A 260 -6.36 -49.55 -10.86
C GLN A 260 -6.86 -48.13 -11.18
N ARG A 261 -8.12 -47.89 -10.80
CA ARG A 261 -8.91 -46.66 -10.95
C ARG A 261 -8.72 -45.73 -9.74
N ALA A 262 -8.87 -44.43 -9.96
CA ALA A 262 -9.64 -43.52 -9.10
C ALA A 262 -10.04 -42.31 -10.00
N SER A 263 -11.28 -42.17 -10.50
CA SER A 263 -12.48 -41.57 -9.85
C SER A 263 -12.23 -40.14 -9.35
N LEU A 264 -13.05 -39.11 -9.52
CA LEU A 264 -14.37 -38.85 -10.14
C LEU A 264 -14.58 -37.30 -9.93
N TYR A 265 -15.15 -36.58 -10.90
CA TYR A 265 -16.19 -35.51 -10.73
C TYR A 265 -15.80 -34.12 -10.16
N HIS A 266 -15.99 -33.03 -10.94
CA HIS A 266 -17.13 -32.07 -11.07
C HIS A 266 -16.87 -30.73 -10.34
N TRP A 267 -16.72 -29.62 -11.07
CA TRP A 267 -17.69 -28.54 -11.34
C TRP A 267 -17.69 -27.36 -10.33
N LEU A 268 -17.34 -26.18 -10.89
CA LEU A 268 -17.79 -24.79 -10.62
C LEU A 268 -17.57 -24.03 -9.28
N ARG A 269 -17.06 -22.80 -9.50
CA ARG A 269 -17.53 -21.46 -9.08
C ARG A 269 -17.04 -20.79 -7.77
N TYR A 270 -16.45 -19.61 -8.01
CA TYR A 270 -16.73 -18.25 -7.47
C TYR A 270 -16.25 -17.81 -6.07
N TYR A 271 -15.45 -16.73 -6.13
CA TYR A 271 -15.47 -15.45 -5.37
C TYR A 271 -15.23 -15.36 -3.84
N ASN A 272 -14.42 -14.33 -3.53
CA ASN A 272 -14.31 -13.48 -2.32
C ASN A 272 -13.99 -14.15 -0.98
N PHE A 273 -12.82 -13.83 -0.41
CA PHE A 273 -12.62 -12.76 0.57
C PHE A 273 -11.17 -12.26 0.50
#